data_AF-A0A2D9DAH1-F1
#
_entry.id   AF-A0A2D9DAH1-F1
#
_cell.length_a   1.000
_cell.length_b   1.000
_cell.length_c   1.000
_cell.angle_alpha   90.00
_cell.angle_beta   90.00
_cell.angle_gamma   90.00
#
_symmetry.space_group_name_H-M   'P 1'
#
loop_
_entity.id
_entity.type
_entity.pdbx_description
1 polymer ?
#
loop_
_entity_poly.entity_id
_entity_poly.type
_entity_poly.pdbx_seq_one_letter_code
_entity_poly.pdbx_strand_id
1 'polypeptide(L)'
;MSFDMKINLKTIASTSEIEKRDKFFKLYQNCPIPDNEKLTNSGLFVKRQDLTKQLFLNELYSKIVNVHGVIMEFGVRWGQNLVTLNNLRGIHEPYNHNRKIIGFDTFKGFSKVDIKDGGHEIIKEGSFSVTDKYEDYLKQVLVYHESESPLSHIKKNILVKGDAPIMLEKYLEDHPETIIAF
;
A
#
# COMPACT_ATOMS: atom_id res chain seq x y z
N MET A 1 0.78 -25.80 -7.42
CA MET A 1 0.01 -25.24 -8.54
C MET A 1 -0.28 -23.80 -8.22
N SER A 2 0.50 -22.85 -8.74
CA SER A 2 0.16 -21.43 -8.62
C SER A 2 -1.03 -21.18 -9.54
N PHE A 3 -2.16 -20.78 -8.97
CA PHE A 3 -3.19 -20.11 -9.75
C PHE A 3 -2.56 -18.84 -10.32
N ASP A 4 -2.36 -18.81 -11.64
CA ASP A 4 -1.88 -17.63 -12.34
C ASP A 4 -3.05 -16.63 -12.38
N MET A 5 -3.33 -16.00 -11.24
CA MET A 5 -4.38 -14.99 -11.12
C MET A 5 -3.93 -13.75 -11.90
N LYS A 6 -4.32 -13.68 -13.17
CA LYS A 6 -4.06 -12.51 -14.00
C LYS A 6 -5.08 -11.43 -13.66
N ILE A 7 -4.65 -10.39 -12.95
CA ILE A 7 -5.51 -9.24 -12.65
C ILE A 7 -5.58 -8.34 -13.89
N ASN A 8 -6.78 -8.20 -14.45
CA ASN A 8 -7.00 -7.28 -15.55
C ASN A 8 -6.95 -5.83 -15.03
N LEU A 9 -6.07 -5.03 -15.60
CA LEU A 9 -5.89 -3.62 -15.28
C LEU A 9 -5.93 -2.82 -16.56
N LYS A 10 -6.70 -1.74 -16.56
CA LYS A 10 -6.66 -0.76 -17.65
C LYS A 10 -5.25 -0.20 -17.74
N THR A 11 -4.70 -0.20 -18.95
CA THR A 11 -3.41 0.42 -19.24
C THR A 11 -3.53 1.27 -20.50
N ILE A 12 -2.86 2.41 -20.50
CA ILE A 12 -2.68 3.25 -21.68
C ILE A 12 -1.30 3.04 -22.32
N ALA A 13 -0.53 2.07 -21.79
CA ALA A 13 0.79 1.77 -22.29
C ALA A 13 0.70 1.15 -23.68
N SER A 14 1.61 1.56 -24.55
CA SER A 14 1.79 0.96 -25.87
C SER A 14 2.21 -0.51 -25.75
N THR A 15 1.98 -1.29 -26.81
CA THR A 15 2.45 -2.68 -26.90
C THR A 15 3.94 -2.80 -26.61
N SER A 16 4.76 -1.87 -27.12
CA SER A 16 6.20 -1.85 -26.87
C SER A 16 6.54 -1.63 -25.38
N GLU A 17 5.80 -0.78 -24.67
CA GLU A 17 6.01 -0.58 -23.24
C GLU A 17 5.59 -1.81 -22.42
N ILE A 18 4.51 -2.48 -22.81
CA ILE A 18 4.08 -3.73 -22.16
C ILE A 18 5.16 -4.81 -22.34
N GLU A 19 5.65 -5.01 -23.56
CA GLU A 19 6.72 -5.97 -23.85
C GLU A 19 8.02 -5.67 -23.07
N LYS A 20 8.39 -4.39 -22.95
CA LYS A 20 9.55 -3.98 -22.14
C LYS A 20 9.35 -4.29 -20.66
N ARG A 21 8.14 -4.09 -20.12
CA ARG A 21 7.81 -4.43 -18.72
C ARG A 21 7.84 -5.94 -18.50
N ASP A 22 7.35 -6.74 -19.44
CA ASP A 22 7.40 -8.20 -19.35
C ASP A 22 8.85 -8.71 -19.40
N LYS A 23 9.69 -8.12 -20.27
CA LYS A 23 11.14 -8.41 -20.29
C LYS A 23 11.82 -8.02 -18.98
N PHE A 24 11.46 -6.87 -18.40
CA PHE A 24 12.00 -6.42 -17.12
C PHE A 24 11.56 -7.31 -15.95
N PHE A 25 10.32 -7.78 -15.94
CA PHE A 25 9.85 -8.76 -14.96
C PHE A 25 10.65 -10.06 -15.02
N LYS A 26 10.98 -10.55 -16.23
CA LYS A 26 11.88 -11.71 -16.40
C LYS A 26 13.29 -11.42 -15.86
N LEU A 27 13.81 -10.20 -15.99
CA LEU A 27 15.10 -9.82 -15.38
C LEU A 27 15.03 -9.85 -13.85
N TYR A 28 13.94 -9.38 -13.25
CA TYR A 28 13.71 -9.48 -11.80
C TYR A 28 13.67 -10.94 -11.33
N GLN A 29 12.91 -11.81 -12.01
CA GLN A 29 12.82 -13.23 -11.66
C GLN A 29 14.17 -13.96 -11.77
N ASN A 30 15.00 -13.59 -12.75
CA ASN A 30 16.31 -14.17 -12.99
C ASN A 30 17.46 -13.34 -12.38
N CYS A 31 17.17 -12.55 -11.33
CA CYS A 31 18.17 -11.71 -10.68
C CYS A 31 19.32 -12.58 -10.12
N PRO A 32 20.58 -12.35 -10.56
CA PRO A 32 21.73 -13.17 -10.12
C PRO A 32 22.30 -12.72 -8.77
N ILE A 33 21.77 -11.64 -8.17
CA ILE A 33 22.19 -11.17 -6.85
C ILE A 33 21.90 -12.29 -5.84
N PRO A 34 22.84 -12.64 -4.95
CA PRO A 34 22.60 -13.62 -3.89
C PRO A 34 21.39 -13.26 -3.01
N ASP A 35 20.65 -14.27 -2.52
CA ASP A 35 19.38 -14.07 -1.80
C ASP A 35 19.50 -13.11 -0.60
N ASN A 36 20.61 -13.14 0.12
CA ASN A 36 20.88 -12.26 1.26
C ASN A 36 21.09 -10.78 0.87
N GLU A 37 21.36 -10.49 -0.40
CA GLU A 37 21.60 -9.13 -0.92
C GLU A 37 20.42 -8.61 -1.77
N LYS A 38 19.50 -9.48 -2.19
CA LYS A 38 18.39 -9.13 -3.11
C LYS A 38 17.51 -8.00 -2.57
N LEU A 39 17.13 -8.06 -1.29
CA LEU A 39 16.25 -7.06 -0.68
C LEU A 39 16.96 -5.70 -0.54
N THR A 40 18.23 -5.70 -0.12
CA THR A 40 19.07 -4.48 -0.04
C THR A 40 19.20 -3.78 -1.39
N ASN A 41 19.15 -4.55 -2.48
CA ASN A 41 19.24 -4.05 -3.86
C ASN A 41 17.87 -3.93 -4.57
N SER A 42 16.76 -3.94 -3.81
CA SER A 42 15.40 -3.86 -4.36
C SER A 42 15.14 -2.61 -5.20
N GLY A 43 15.89 -1.52 -4.95
CA GLY A 43 15.87 -0.28 -5.73
C GLY A 43 16.14 -0.47 -7.23
N LEU A 44 16.88 -1.52 -7.62
CA LEU A 44 17.13 -1.86 -9.02
C LEU A 44 15.85 -2.15 -9.82
N PHE A 45 14.78 -2.55 -9.14
CA PHE A 45 13.52 -2.98 -9.75
C PHE A 45 12.43 -1.91 -9.69
N VAL A 46 12.72 -0.74 -9.13
CA VAL A 46 11.77 0.37 -9.05
C VAL A 46 11.80 1.16 -10.36
N LYS A 47 10.72 1.09 -11.13
CA LYS A 47 10.57 1.93 -12.33
C LYS A 47 10.24 3.37 -11.96
N ARG A 48 10.53 4.30 -12.87
CA ARG A 48 10.30 5.74 -12.70
C ARG A 48 8.91 6.08 -12.13
N GLN A 49 7.83 5.47 -12.63
CA GLN A 49 6.46 5.75 -12.18
C GLN A 49 6.22 5.37 -10.72
N ASP A 50 6.80 4.26 -10.26
CA ASP A 50 6.64 3.80 -8.87
C ASP A 50 7.46 4.68 -7.93
N LEU A 51 8.68 5.07 -8.35
CA LEU A 51 9.49 6.05 -7.61
C LEU A 51 8.80 7.41 -7.53
N THR A 52 8.16 7.87 -8.62
CA THR A 52 7.37 9.12 -8.60
C THR A 52 6.28 9.06 -7.52
N LYS A 53 5.59 7.92 -7.36
CA LYS A 53 4.58 7.76 -6.31
C LYS A 53 5.18 7.85 -4.90
N GLN A 54 6.35 7.23 -4.67
CA GLN A 54 7.04 7.29 -3.39
C GLN A 54 7.49 8.72 -3.05
N LEU A 55 8.05 9.45 -4.02
CA LEU A 55 8.46 10.84 -3.85
C LEU A 55 7.27 11.78 -3.63
N PHE A 56 6.14 11.53 -4.29
CA PHE A 56 4.90 12.25 -4.06
C PHE A 56 4.39 12.05 -2.62
N LEU A 57 4.39 10.82 -2.12
CA LEU A 57 4.04 10.55 -0.73
C LEU A 57 5.00 11.23 0.25
N ASN A 58 6.29 11.29 -0.06
CA ASN A 58 7.26 12.05 0.73
C ASN A 58 6.95 13.55 0.76
N GLU A 59 6.56 14.14 -0.37
CA GLU A 59 6.15 15.54 -0.44
C GLU A 59 4.85 15.81 0.33
N LEU A 60 3.87 14.90 0.29
CA LEU A 60 2.68 15.00 1.13
C LEU A 60 3.01 14.86 2.61
N TYR A 61 3.86 13.89 2.96
CA TYR A 61 4.25 13.64 4.33
C TYR A 61 4.94 14.87 4.94
N SER A 62 5.86 15.51 4.22
CA SER A 62 6.57 16.69 4.73
C SER A 62 5.63 17.86 5.06
N LYS A 63 4.47 17.97 4.37
CA LYS A 63 3.45 18.98 4.64
C LYS A 63 2.65 18.74 5.91
N ILE A 64 2.61 17.50 6.41
CA ILE A 64 1.81 17.11 7.59
C ILE A 64 2.64 16.91 8.86
N VAL A 65 3.97 17.06 8.82
CA VAL A 65 4.86 16.84 9.99
C VAL A 65 4.43 17.68 11.20
N ASN A 66 3.97 18.91 10.98
CA ASN A 66 3.51 19.81 12.04
C ASN A 66 1.99 19.74 12.30
N VAL A 67 1.28 18.79 11.66
CA VAL A 67 -0.16 18.57 11.81
C VAL A 67 -0.38 17.32 12.67
N HIS A 68 -1.06 17.49 13.80
CA HIS A 68 -1.38 16.36 14.69
C HIS A 68 -2.36 15.41 14.01
N GLY A 69 -2.22 14.11 14.29
CA GLY A 69 -3.20 13.10 13.89
C GLY A 69 -2.60 11.84 13.30
N VAL A 70 -3.47 10.96 12.83
CA VAL A 70 -3.13 9.72 12.14
C VAL A 70 -3.11 9.95 10.62
N ILE A 71 -2.54 8.99 9.91
CA ILE A 71 -2.62 8.87 8.45
C ILE A 71 -3.63 7.77 8.12
N MET A 72 -4.58 8.03 7.23
CA MET A 72 -5.57 7.06 6.76
C MET A 72 -5.44 6.81 5.26
N GLU A 73 -5.39 5.54 4.85
CA GLU A 73 -5.47 5.14 3.45
C GLU A 73 -6.76 4.35 3.20
N PHE A 74 -7.58 4.82 2.26
CA PHE A 74 -8.78 4.13 1.79
C PHE A 74 -8.49 3.46 0.44
N GLY A 75 -8.45 2.12 0.44
CA GLY A 75 -8.00 1.34 -0.72
C GLY A 75 -6.51 1.01 -0.65
N VAL A 76 -6.17 0.05 0.21
CA VAL A 76 -4.80 -0.43 0.47
C VAL A 76 -4.29 -1.33 -0.66
N ARG A 77 -5.14 -2.21 -1.19
CA ARG A 77 -4.80 -3.28 -2.13
C ARG A 77 -3.57 -4.09 -1.67
N TRP A 78 -2.43 -3.90 -2.35
CA TRP A 78 -1.17 -4.60 -2.06
C TRP A 78 -0.29 -3.87 -1.01
N GLY A 79 -0.73 -2.76 -0.44
CA GLY A 79 -0.09 -2.12 0.72
C GLY A 79 1.22 -1.36 0.47
N GLN A 80 1.59 -1.13 -0.79
CA GLN A 80 2.82 -0.40 -1.14
C GLN A 80 2.90 0.99 -0.48
N ASN A 81 1.76 1.68 -0.40
CA ASN A 81 1.67 3.01 0.20
C ASN A 81 1.85 2.97 1.72
N LEU A 82 1.20 2.03 2.41
CA LEU A 82 1.39 1.84 3.86
C LEU A 82 2.85 1.61 4.23
N VAL A 83 3.55 0.74 3.48
CA VAL A 83 5.00 0.50 3.67
C VAL A 83 5.81 1.79 3.45
N THR A 84 5.50 2.51 2.37
CA THR A 84 6.17 3.79 2.07
C THR A 84 5.95 4.80 3.19
N LEU A 85 4.70 4.98 3.64
CA LEU A 85 4.33 5.90 4.71
C LEU A 85 4.97 5.50 6.06
N ASN A 86 5.09 4.21 6.35
CA ASN A 86 5.80 3.75 7.56
C ASN A 86 7.28 4.15 7.53
N ASN A 87 7.96 3.91 6.41
CA ASN A 87 9.36 4.29 6.27
C ASN A 87 9.52 5.82 6.37
N LEU A 88 8.62 6.59 5.75
CA LEU A 88 8.60 8.05 5.85
C LEU A 88 8.34 8.53 7.29
N ARG A 89 7.45 7.88 8.04
CA ARG A 89 7.26 8.17 9.48
C ARG A 89 8.56 7.97 10.25
N GLY A 90 9.27 6.87 10.01
CA GLY A 90 10.57 6.62 10.63
C GLY A 90 11.63 7.68 10.29
N ILE A 91 11.60 8.21 9.07
CA ILE A 91 12.51 9.26 8.59
C ILE A 91 12.17 10.63 9.18
N HIS A 92 10.90 11.05 9.10
CA HIS A 92 10.47 12.41 9.44
C HIS A 92 10.09 12.60 10.91
N GLU A 93 9.56 11.56 11.55
CA GLU A 93 9.01 11.62 12.90
C GLU A 93 9.39 10.39 13.75
N PRO A 94 10.70 10.07 13.90
CA PRO A 94 11.18 8.81 14.47
C PRO A 94 10.62 8.48 15.87
N TYR A 95 10.33 9.49 16.68
CA TYR A 95 9.83 9.33 18.06
C TYR A 95 8.33 9.63 18.23
N ASN A 96 7.64 10.02 17.15
CA ASN A 96 6.20 10.27 17.20
C ASN A 96 5.43 8.95 17.11
N HIS A 97 5.22 8.29 18.25
CA HIS A 97 4.44 7.06 18.33
C HIS A 97 2.93 7.29 18.19
N ASN A 98 2.45 8.53 18.24
CA ASN A 98 1.04 8.87 18.05
C ASN A 98 0.64 8.91 16.56
N ARG A 99 1.61 9.03 15.65
CA ARG A 99 1.39 8.96 14.21
C ARG A 99 1.12 7.51 13.78
N LYS A 100 -0.13 7.08 13.90
CA LYS A 100 -0.61 5.80 13.37
C LYS A 100 -0.86 5.91 11.87
N ILE A 101 -0.68 4.80 11.15
CA ILE A 101 -1.00 4.64 9.73
C ILE A 101 -2.07 3.55 9.64
N ILE A 102 -3.24 3.90 9.14
CA ILE A 102 -4.44 3.06 9.18
C ILE A 102 -4.92 2.82 7.76
N GLY A 103 -4.87 1.57 7.31
CA GLY A 103 -5.33 1.16 5.98
C GLY A 103 -6.70 0.51 6.04
N PHE A 104 -7.65 1.02 5.26
CA PHE A 104 -9.00 0.46 5.10
C PHE A 104 -9.13 -0.21 3.73
N ASP A 105 -9.50 -1.49 3.71
CA ASP A 105 -9.75 -2.21 2.45
C ASP A 105 -10.64 -3.44 2.70
N THR A 106 -11.40 -3.86 1.70
CA THR A 106 -12.15 -5.12 1.76
C THR A 106 -11.23 -6.34 1.61
N PHE A 107 -10.06 -6.14 0.99
CA PHE A 107 -9.16 -7.15 0.44
C PHE A 107 -9.85 -8.12 -0.53
N LYS A 108 -11.01 -7.72 -1.05
CA LYS A 108 -11.83 -8.46 -2.02
C LYS A 108 -12.14 -7.64 -3.26
N GLY A 109 -11.56 -6.45 -3.40
CA GLY A 109 -11.84 -5.52 -4.50
C GLY A 109 -13.07 -4.68 -4.23
N PHE A 110 -13.62 -4.07 -5.29
CA PHE A 110 -14.83 -3.25 -5.18
C PHE A 110 -16.00 -4.06 -4.62
N SER A 111 -16.59 -3.60 -3.51
CA SER A 111 -17.81 -4.19 -2.93
C SER A 111 -19.02 -4.02 -3.84
N LYS A 112 -19.14 -2.83 -4.44
CA LYS A 112 -20.21 -2.37 -5.33
C LYS A 112 -19.62 -1.34 -6.29
N VAL A 113 -20.25 -1.16 -7.45
CA VAL A 113 -19.92 -0.09 -8.41
C VAL A 113 -21.20 0.68 -8.76
N ASP A 114 -21.08 1.99 -8.93
CA ASP A 114 -22.15 2.88 -9.38
C ASP A 114 -22.03 3.15 -10.89
N ILE A 115 -23.14 3.52 -11.53
CA ILE A 115 -23.13 3.92 -12.94
C ILE A 115 -22.17 5.09 -13.21
N LYS A 116 -21.96 5.97 -12.21
CA LYS A 116 -21.04 7.11 -12.28
C LYS A 116 -19.56 6.72 -12.22
N ASP A 117 -19.23 5.49 -11.81
CA ASP A 117 -17.85 5.00 -11.83
C ASP A 117 -17.35 4.77 -13.27
N GLY A 118 -18.29 4.65 -14.23
CA GLY A 118 -18.02 4.54 -15.66
C GLY A 118 -18.13 3.12 -16.21
N GLY A 119 -18.17 3.00 -17.54
CA GLY A 119 -18.51 1.75 -18.23
C GLY A 119 -17.34 0.87 -18.66
N HIS A 120 -16.12 1.08 -18.15
CA HIS A 120 -14.98 0.25 -18.56
C HIS A 120 -15.07 -1.15 -17.94
N GLU A 121 -14.66 -2.19 -18.65
CA GLU A 121 -14.74 -3.61 -18.19
C GLU A 121 -14.04 -3.95 -16.86
N ILE A 122 -13.17 -3.05 -16.36
CA ILE A 122 -12.47 -3.22 -15.08
C ILE A 122 -13.30 -2.66 -13.91
N ILE A 123 -14.39 -1.94 -14.19
CA ILE A 123 -15.24 -1.29 -13.19
C ILE A 123 -16.39 -2.25 -12.92
N LYS A 124 -16.11 -3.22 -12.07
CA LYS A 124 -17.05 -4.26 -11.65
C LYS A 124 -16.70 -4.74 -10.26
N GLU A 125 -17.68 -5.33 -9.59
CA GLU A 125 -17.48 -5.96 -8.29
C GLU A 125 -16.33 -6.98 -8.34
N GLY A 126 -15.51 -7.00 -7.28
CA GLY A 126 -14.34 -7.86 -7.19
C GLY A 126 -13.10 -7.40 -7.98
N SER A 127 -13.20 -6.38 -8.82
CA SER A 127 -12.01 -5.75 -9.42
C SER A 127 -11.09 -5.18 -8.34
N PHE A 128 -9.78 -5.28 -8.57
CA PHE A 128 -8.73 -4.95 -7.59
C PHE A 128 -8.69 -5.86 -6.35
N SER A 129 -9.35 -7.04 -6.39
CA SER A 129 -9.11 -8.10 -5.41
C SER A 129 -7.63 -8.48 -5.32
N VAL A 130 -7.28 -9.00 -4.15
CA VAL A 130 -5.96 -9.55 -3.84
C VAL A 130 -6.08 -11.06 -3.64
N THR A 131 -4.95 -11.74 -3.51
CA THR A 131 -4.94 -13.18 -3.23
C THR A 131 -5.50 -13.49 -1.85
N ASP A 132 -5.97 -14.73 -1.67
CA ASP A 132 -6.52 -15.18 -0.40
C ASP A 132 -5.55 -14.93 0.76
N LYS A 133 -6.11 -14.42 1.88
CA LYS A 133 -5.38 -14.10 3.12
C LYS A 133 -4.23 -13.10 2.93
N TYR A 134 -4.22 -12.30 1.86
CA TYR A 134 -3.16 -11.32 1.63
C TYR A 134 -3.01 -10.30 2.78
N GLU A 135 -4.10 -9.94 3.46
CA GLU A 135 -4.04 -9.07 4.63
C GLU A 135 -3.11 -9.59 5.74
N ASP A 136 -3.01 -10.90 5.93
CA ASP A 136 -2.15 -11.51 6.96
C ASP A 136 -0.68 -11.51 6.53
N TYR A 137 -0.43 -11.63 5.23
CA TYR A 137 0.89 -11.40 4.65
C TYR A 137 1.30 -9.93 4.82
N LEU A 138 0.43 -8.99 4.46
CA LEU A 138 0.71 -7.56 4.58
C LEU A 138 0.95 -7.14 6.03
N LYS A 139 0.21 -7.70 7.00
CA LYS A 139 0.49 -7.49 8.44
C LYS A 139 1.94 -7.85 8.80
N GLN A 140 2.45 -8.98 8.30
CA GLN A 140 3.83 -9.40 8.59
C GLN A 140 4.86 -8.44 7.98
N VAL A 141 4.61 -7.98 6.75
CA VAL A 141 5.45 -6.96 6.09
C VAL A 141 5.47 -5.66 6.90
N LEU A 142 4.30 -5.19 7.36
CA LEU A 142 4.21 -3.97 8.16
C LEU A 142 4.88 -4.12 9.53
N VAL A 143 4.76 -5.29 10.18
CA VAL A 143 5.45 -5.59 11.45
C VAL A 143 6.97 -5.49 11.28
N TYR A 144 7.52 -6.03 10.19
CA TYR A 144 8.96 -5.88 9.89
C TYR A 144 9.37 -4.41 9.71
N HIS A 145 8.62 -3.65 8.91
CA HIS A 145 8.96 -2.23 8.70
C HIS A 145 8.80 -1.39 9.98
N GLU A 146 7.89 -1.78 10.86
CA GLU A 146 7.75 -1.17 12.18
C GLU A 146 8.88 -1.56 13.13
N SER A 147 9.45 -2.78 13.01
CA SER A 147 10.58 -3.22 13.83
C SER A 147 11.87 -2.46 13.54
N GLU A 148 12.03 -1.96 12.33
CA GLU A 148 13.14 -1.09 11.92
C GLU A 148 12.99 0.36 12.40
N SER A 149 11.81 0.74 12.91
CA SER A 149 11.56 2.09 13.42
C SER A 149 11.79 2.18 14.94
N PRO A 150 12.16 3.35 15.49
CA PRO A 150 12.20 3.52 16.93
C PRO A 150 10.85 3.23 17.60
N LEU A 151 10.92 2.86 18.88
CA LEU A 151 9.74 2.48 19.69
C LEU A 151 8.94 1.32 19.06
N SER A 152 9.62 0.35 18.43
CA SER A 152 9.01 -0.77 17.69
C SER A 152 8.04 -1.65 18.49
N HIS A 153 8.12 -1.63 19.82
CA HIS A 153 7.15 -2.30 20.70
C HIS A 153 5.75 -1.65 20.70
N ILE A 154 5.62 -0.42 20.19
CA ILE A 154 4.34 0.29 20.05
C ILE A 154 3.82 0.09 18.64
N LYS A 155 2.58 -0.39 18.53
CA LYS A 155 1.90 -0.60 17.24
C LYS A 155 1.48 0.72 16.60
N LYS A 156 1.91 0.96 15.36
CA LYS A 156 1.64 2.19 14.59
C LYS A 156 0.95 1.89 13.27
N ASN A 157 1.14 0.69 12.69
CA ASN A 157 0.40 0.24 11.50
C ASN A 157 -0.87 -0.54 11.89
N ILE A 158 -2.00 -0.15 11.31
CA ILE A 158 -3.30 -0.76 11.54
C ILE A 158 -3.95 -1.09 10.20
N LEU A 159 -4.47 -2.30 10.06
CA LEU A 159 -5.30 -2.70 8.91
C LEU A 159 -6.71 -2.94 9.39
N VAL A 160 -7.67 -2.26 8.76
CA VAL A 160 -9.09 -2.36 9.03
C VAL A 160 -9.75 -3.00 7.81
N LYS A 161 -10.14 -4.27 7.97
CA LYS A 161 -10.78 -5.03 6.90
C LYS A 161 -12.28 -4.77 6.85
N GLY A 162 -12.78 -4.36 5.70
CA GLY A 162 -14.21 -4.21 5.43
C GLY A 162 -14.51 -3.08 4.45
N ASP A 163 -15.79 -2.78 4.31
CA ASP A 163 -16.25 -1.66 3.50
C ASP A 163 -15.85 -0.33 4.17
N ALA A 164 -15.09 0.51 3.46
CA ALA A 164 -14.38 1.64 4.07
C ALA A 164 -15.30 2.63 4.80
N PRO A 165 -16.41 3.14 4.21
CA PRO A 165 -17.38 3.96 4.93
C PRO A 165 -17.87 3.36 6.26
N ILE A 166 -18.28 2.09 6.25
CA ILE A 166 -18.81 1.40 7.44
C ILE A 166 -17.72 1.23 8.49
N MET A 167 -16.53 0.83 8.05
CA MET A 167 -15.42 0.59 8.95
C MET A 167 -14.79 1.86 9.49
N LEU A 168 -14.85 2.97 8.75
CA LEU A 168 -14.41 4.28 9.21
C LEU A 168 -15.32 4.80 10.32
N GLU A 169 -16.64 4.72 10.15
CA GLU A 169 -17.62 5.10 11.17
C GLU A 169 -17.35 4.34 12.46
N LYS A 170 -17.27 3.00 12.37
CA LYS A 170 -16.93 2.16 13.52
C LYS A 170 -15.59 2.53 14.15
N TYR A 171 -14.54 2.74 13.34
CA TYR A 171 -13.22 3.08 13.86
C TYR A 171 -13.25 4.40 14.65
N LEU A 172 -13.96 5.41 14.17
CA LEU A 172 -14.05 6.71 14.84
C LEU A 172 -14.90 6.67 16.12
N GLU A 173 -15.93 5.82 16.17
CA GLU A 173 -16.68 5.55 17.41
C GLU A 173 -15.80 4.85 18.46
N ASP A 174 -15.01 3.86 18.04
CA ASP A 174 -14.09 3.12 18.90
C ASP A 174 -12.87 3.97 19.33
N HIS A 175 -12.52 5.00 18.55
CA HIS A 175 -11.36 5.88 18.75
C HIS A 175 -11.74 7.38 18.66
N PRO A 176 -12.55 7.90 19.61
CA PRO A 176 -13.03 9.29 19.58
C PRO A 176 -11.91 10.33 19.72
N GLU A 177 -10.71 9.92 20.15
CA GLU A 177 -9.51 10.74 20.20
C GLU A 177 -8.88 11.01 18.83
N THR A 178 -9.37 10.36 17.77
CA THR A 178 -8.75 10.40 16.45
C THR A 178 -8.82 11.78 15.82
N ILE A 179 -7.64 12.34 15.52
CA ILE A 179 -7.46 13.49 14.62
C ILE A 179 -6.83 12.96 13.34
N ILE A 180 -7.25 13.43 12.17
CA ILE A 180 -6.73 13.00 10.87
C ILE A 180 -5.80 14.08 10.31
N ALA A 181 -4.58 13.70 9.95
CA ALA A 181 -3.60 14.60 9.34
C ALA A 181 -3.49 14.42 7.81
N PHE A 182 -3.68 13.20 7.33
CA PHE A 182 -3.65 12.81 5.91
C PHE A 182 -4.54 11.59 5.68
#